data_AF-A0A3B5L2N6-F1
#
_entry.id   AF-A0A3B5L2N6-F1
#
_cell.length_a   1.000
_cell.length_b   1.000
_cell.length_c   1.000
_cell.angle_alpha   90.00
_cell.angle_beta   90.00
_cell.angle_gamma   90.00
#
_symmetry.space_group_name_H-M   'P 1'
#
loop_
_entity.id
_entity.type
_entity.pdbx_description
1 polymer ?
#
loop_
_entity_poly.entity_id
_entity_poly.type
_entity_poly.pdbx_seq_one_letter_code
_entity_poly.pdbx_strand_id
1 'polypeptide(L)'
;MPFPFTFRTFALLLCVITFTTLLFSYTFRDPSLYFFKYFRLSDSFFSKGPCSCRQCVAELEGDPWFAEHFNLSIHPLMTRENSFLSEETFKWWQWLQSERQPANFSEVVEELFQVIPDGVLYVDASPERCRSCAVVGNSGNLKRSRYGGLIDACDFIIRMNQAPTSGFEEDVGTRTTHHVMYPESAIDLDNTTSLVLIPFKTLDLQWVISALTTGAITQ
;
A
#
# COMPACT_ATOMS: atom_id res chain seq x y z
N MET A 1 -37.68 42.44 57.23
CA MET A 1 -38.34 42.91 55.99
C MET A 1 -37.73 42.15 54.82
N PRO A 2 -38.56 41.49 54.00
CA PRO A 2 -38.12 40.58 52.95
C PRO A 2 -37.60 41.37 51.75
N PHE A 3 -36.46 40.97 51.20
CA PHE A 3 -35.91 41.54 49.97
C PHE A 3 -36.75 41.07 48.76
N PRO A 4 -37.40 41.97 47.99
CA PRO A 4 -38.13 41.59 46.79
C PRO A 4 -37.19 41.64 45.60
N PHE A 5 -36.33 40.63 45.46
CA PHE A 5 -35.34 40.56 44.38
C PHE A 5 -35.20 39.15 43.82
N THR A 6 -36.28 38.54 43.33
CA THR A 6 -36.15 37.17 42.82
C THR A 6 -37.01 36.79 41.63
N PHE A 7 -38.07 37.54 41.26
CA PHE A 7 -38.91 37.09 40.15
C PHE A 7 -38.57 37.74 38.81
N ARG A 8 -38.38 39.06 38.76
CA ARG A 8 -38.08 39.78 37.51
C ARG A 8 -36.71 39.46 36.93
N THR A 9 -35.71 39.31 37.78
CA THR A 9 -34.34 38.93 37.39
C THR A 9 -34.26 37.48 36.90
N PHE A 10 -34.95 36.55 37.56
CA PHE A 10 -35.07 35.17 37.08
C PHE A 10 -35.86 35.07 35.77
N ALA A 11 -36.97 35.80 35.64
CA ALA A 11 -37.76 35.82 34.41
C ALA A 11 -36.96 36.40 33.23
N LEU A 12 -36.16 37.44 33.45
CA LEU A 12 -35.26 38.00 32.45
C LEU A 12 -34.15 37.02 32.07
N LEU A 13 -33.53 36.33 33.04
CA LEU A 13 -32.52 35.31 32.77
C LEU A 13 -33.09 34.12 31.99
N LEU A 14 -34.28 33.64 32.35
CA LEU A 14 -34.99 32.59 31.62
C LEU A 14 -35.33 33.04 30.20
N CYS A 15 -35.81 34.27 30.01
CA CYS A 15 -36.08 34.80 28.67
C CYS A 15 -34.82 34.96 27.82
N VAL A 16 -33.70 35.35 28.42
CA VAL A 16 -32.41 35.46 27.70
C VAL A 16 -31.92 34.07 27.31
N ILE A 17 -31.99 33.08 28.21
CA ILE A 17 -31.55 31.70 27.92
C ILE A 17 -32.47 31.05 26.87
N THR A 18 -33.78 31.25 26.93
CA THR A 18 -34.69 30.71 25.91
C THR A 18 -34.48 31.41 24.57
N PHE A 19 -34.28 32.74 24.55
CA PHE A 19 -34.02 33.46 23.33
C PHE A 19 -32.66 33.11 22.70
N THR A 20 -31.61 32.91 23.50
CA THR A 20 -30.29 32.48 22.99
C THR A 20 -30.30 31.03 22.49
N THR A 21 -30.99 30.11 23.17
CA THR A 21 -31.14 28.72 22.72
C THR A 21 -32.02 28.61 21.46
N LEU A 22 -33.01 29.49 21.32
CA LEU A 22 -33.88 29.57 20.15
C LEU A 22 -33.17 30.24 18.97
N LEU A 23 -32.37 31.29 19.20
CA LEU A 23 -31.46 31.84 18.19
C LEU A 23 -30.40 30.81 17.77
N PHE A 24 -29.83 30.07 18.72
CA PHE A 24 -28.83 29.04 18.44
C PHE A 24 -29.43 27.90 17.62
N SER A 25 -30.64 27.43 17.93
CA SER A 25 -31.32 26.39 17.13
C SER A 25 -31.85 26.86 15.78
N TYR A 26 -32.16 28.16 15.63
CA TYR A 26 -32.59 28.75 14.35
C TYR A 26 -31.41 29.07 13.41
N THR A 27 -30.27 29.47 13.97
CA THR A 27 -29.03 29.73 13.20
C THR A 27 -28.23 28.46 12.93
N PHE A 28 -28.24 27.49 13.86
CA PHE A 28 -27.54 26.22 13.74
C PHE A 28 -28.55 25.08 13.71
N ARG A 29 -29.03 24.78 12.49
CA ARG A 29 -29.95 23.67 12.23
C ARG A 29 -29.34 22.28 12.49
N ASP A 30 -28.04 22.19 12.79
CA ASP A 30 -27.38 20.95 13.20
C ASP A 30 -26.14 21.21 14.09
N PRO A 31 -26.30 21.33 15.43
CA PRO A 31 -25.19 21.51 16.37
C PRO A 31 -24.22 20.32 16.41
N SER A 32 -24.69 19.14 15.99
CA SER A 32 -23.93 17.89 16.02
C SER A 32 -22.76 17.93 15.03
N LEU A 33 -22.95 18.56 13.87
CA LEU A 33 -22.00 18.54 12.75
C LEU A 33 -20.71 19.34 13.04
N TYR A 34 -20.83 20.48 13.73
CA TYR A 34 -19.67 21.29 14.13
C TYR A 34 -19.04 20.81 15.44
N PHE A 35 -19.83 20.27 16.37
CA PHE A 35 -19.29 19.59 17.55
C PHE A 35 -18.48 18.35 17.13
N PHE A 36 -18.98 17.55 16.17
CA PHE A 36 -18.21 16.48 15.53
C PHE A 36 -17.00 17.00 14.76
N LYS A 37 -17.08 18.17 14.11
CA LYS A 37 -15.92 18.76 13.42
C LYS A 37 -14.84 19.22 14.39
N TYR A 38 -15.22 19.80 15.54
CA TYR A 38 -14.29 20.25 16.58
C TYR A 38 -13.71 19.05 17.36
N PHE A 39 -14.53 18.04 17.66
CA PHE A 39 -14.05 16.75 18.19
C PHE A 39 -13.17 16.02 17.18
N ARG A 40 -13.47 16.01 15.87
CA ARG A 40 -12.60 15.44 14.81
C ARG A 40 -11.27 16.19 14.68
N LEU A 41 -11.26 17.51 14.79
CA LEU A 41 -10.03 18.30 14.82
C LEU A 41 -9.18 17.99 16.06
N SER A 42 -9.82 17.66 17.18
CA SER A 42 -9.14 17.19 18.39
C SER A 42 -8.68 15.73 18.28
N ASP A 43 -9.44 14.83 17.65
CA ASP A 43 -9.08 13.43 17.42
C ASP A 43 -7.92 13.30 16.43
N SER A 44 -7.90 14.16 15.39
CA SER A 44 -6.76 14.34 14.48
C SER A 44 -5.47 14.78 15.19
N PHE A 45 -5.57 15.33 16.40
CA PHE A 45 -4.40 15.71 17.20
C PHE A 45 -3.82 14.54 18.01
N PHE A 46 -4.56 13.42 18.15
CA PHE A 46 -4.15 12.28 18.97
C PHE A 46 -4.05 10.94 18.20
N SER A 47 -4.69 10.77 17.05
CA SER A 47 -4.40 9.65 16.15
C SER A 47 -3.28 10.05 15.19
N LYS A 48 -2.05 9.58 15.44
CA LYS A 48 -1.05 9.59 14.37
C LYS A 48 -1.60 8.70 13.25
N GLY A 49 -1.80 9.26 12.05
CA GLY A 49 -2.35 8.55 10.89
C GLY A 49 -1.53 7.32 10.48
N PRO A 50 -1.93 6.57 9.45
CA PRO A 50 -1.32 5.27 9.14
C PRO A 50 0.15 5.35 8.68
N CYS A 51 0.66 6.54 8.37
CA CYS A 51 2.06 6.79 8.01
C CYS A 51 2.47 8.24 8.32
N SER A 52 3.77 8.56 8.22
CA SER A 52 4.27 9.93 8.41
C SER A 52 4.34 10.77 7.13
N CYS A 53 3.82 10.27 6.00
CA CYS A 53 3.80 10.99 4.74
C CYS A 53 2.74 12.09 4.73
N ARG A 54 2.84 13.03 3.78
CA ARG A 54 1.81 14.06 3.58
C ARG A 54 0.42 13.46 3.28
N GLN A 55 0.39 12.34 2.57
CA GLN A 55 -0.79 11.54 2.29
C GLN A 55 -0.38 10.08 2.40
N CYS A 56 -1.22 9.26 3.02
CA CYS A 56 -0.97 7.84 3.19
C CYS A 56 -1.93 7.03 2.33
N VAL A 57 -1.41 6.09 1.54
CA VAL A 57 -2.25 5.20 0.70
C VAL A 57 -3.21 4.38 1.56
N ALA A 58 -2.79 3.99 2.77
CA ALA A 58 -3.63 3.25 3.72
C ALA A 58 -4.70 4.12 4.42
N GLU A 59 -4.75 5.42 4.16
CA GLU A 59 -5.80 6.31 4.68
C GLU A 59 -7.04 6.19 3.80
N LEU A 60 -8.01 5.40 4.26
CA LEU A 60 -9.23 5.10 3.51
C LEU A 60 -10.34 6.16 3.66
N GLU A 61 -10.11 7.16 4.52
CA GLU A 61 -11.06 8.25 4.69
C GLU A 61 -10.99 9.20 3.49
N GLY A 62 -12.08 9.29 2.72
CA GLY A 62 -12.23 10.31 1.67
C GLY A 62 -12.42 9.75 0.26
N ASP A 63 -12.24 8.44 0.04
CA ASP A 63 -12.52 7.77 -1.23
C ASP A 63 -13.24 6.43 -1.00
N PRO A 64 -14.59 6.40 -1.10
CA PRO A 64 -15.36 5.17 -0.91
C PRO A 64 -15.04 4.08 -1.92
N TRP A 65 -14.72 4.46 -3.17
CA TRP A 65 -14.38 3.50 -4.21
C TRP A 65 -13.04 2.82 -3.88
N PHE A 66 -12.06 3.60 -3.46
CA PHE A 66 -10.77 3.06 -3.04
C PHE A 66 -10.91 2.17 -1.80
N ALA A 67 -11.68 2.60 -0.80
CA ALA A 67 -11.92 1.83 0.43
C ALA A 67 -12.60 0.48 0.18
N GLU A 68 -13.46 0.38 -0.84
CA GLU A 68 -14.11 -0.87 -1.24
C GLU A 68 -13.11 -1.87 -1.87
N HIS A 69 -12.08 -1.38 -2.56
CA HIS A 69 -11.17 -2.22 -3.35
C HIS A 69 -9.81 -2.46 -2.67
N PHE A 70 -9.45 -1.67 -1.65
CA PHE A 70 -8.15 -1.75 -1.00
C PHE A 70 -8.21 -2.57 0.30
N ASN A 71 -7.73 -3.81 0.23
CA ASN A 71 -7.69 -4.72 1.38
C ASN A 71 -6.29 -4.78 2.01
N LEU A 72 -6.12 -4.10 3.15
CA LEU A 72 -4.87 -4.06 3.93
C LEU A 72 -4.45 -5.40 4.53
N SER A 73 -5.33 -6.41 4.55
CA SER A 73 -5.01 -7.74 5.11
C SER A 73 -4.27 -8.64 4.12
N ILE A 74 -4.16 -8.22 2.85
CA ILE A 74 -3.49 -8.99 1.80
C ILE A 74 -1.98 -8.85 1.94
N HIS A 75 -1.29 -9.99 1.99
CA HIS A 75 0.16 -10.06 1.99
C HIS A 75 0.66 -10.19 0.55
N PRO A 76 1.40 -9.21 0.00
CA PRO A 76 1.80 -9.21 -1.40
C PRO A 76 2.98 -10.16 -1.69
N LEU A 77 3.69 -10.63 -0.65
CA LEU A 77 4.82 -11.55 -0.77
C LEU A 77 4.48 -12.89 -0.14
N MET A 78 4.87 -13.94 -0.85
CA MET A 78 4.72 -15.31 -0.39
C MET A 78 5.77 -15.61 0.68
N THR A 79 5.31 -16.23 1.76
CA THR A 79 6.12 -16.84 2.82
C THR A 79 5.70 -18.29 2.96
N ARG A 80 6.51 -19.08 3.67
CA ARG A 80 6.16 -20.47 3.98
C ARG A 80 4.78 -20.57 4.66
N GLU A 81 4.51 -19.67 5.59
CA GLU A 81 3.26 -19.65 6.39
C GLU A 81 2.02 -19.22 5.59
N ASN A 82 2.17 -18.32 4.60
CA ASN A 82 1.04 -17.80 3.82
C ASN A 82 0.91 -18.42 2.42
N SER A 83 1.74 -19.41 2.09
CA SER A 83 1.79 -20.07 0.77
C SER A 83 0.58 -20.95 0.46
N PHE A 84 -0.27 -21.26 1.45
CA PHE A 84 -1.46 -22.07 1.25
C PHE A 84 -2.48 -21.37 0.34
N LEU A 85 -2.82 -22.03 -0.76
CA LEU A 85 -3.83 -21.57 -1.70
C LEU A 85 -5.13 -22.36 -1.54
N SER A 86 -6.27 -21.66 -1.55
CA SER A 86 -7.57 -22.34 -1.67
C SER A 86 -7.66 -23.09 -2.99
N GLU A 87 -8.47 -24.14 -3.05
CA GLU A 87 -8.66 -24.93 -4.28
C GLU A 87 -9.10 -24.06 -5.47
N GLU A 88 -9.98 -23.09 -5.22
CA GLU A 88 -10.43 -22.12 -6.23
C GLU A 88 -9.28 -21.24 -6.74
N THR A 89 -8.49 -20.67 -5.81
CA THR A 89 -7.35 -19.81 -6.16
C THR A 89 -6.29 -20.59 -6.93
N PHE A 90 -5.98 -21.82 -6.48
CA PHE A 90 -5.01 -22.69 -7.14
C PHE A 90 -5.45 -23.05 -8.55
N LYS A 91 -6.73 -23.42 -8.76
CA LYS A 91 -7.28 -23.72 -10.08
C LYS A 91 -7.26 -22.50 -10.99
N TRP A 92 -7.65 -21.33 -10.48
CA TRP A 92 -7.58 -20.07 -11.23
C TRP A 92 -6.15 -19.77 -11.68
N TRP A 93 -5.18 -19.89 -10.78
CA TRP A 93 -3.77 -19.64 -11.07
C TRP A 93 -3.20 -20.62 -12.11
N GLN A 94 -3.50 -21.92 -11.96
CA GLN A 94 -3.09 -22.95 -12.94
C GLN A 94 -3.67 -22.70 -14.34
N TRP A 95 -4.86 -22.12 -14.43
CA TRP A 95 -5.50 -21.81 -15.70
C TRP A 95 -4.78 -20.69 -16.48
N LEU A 96 -4.06 -19.78 -15.81
CA LEU A 96 -3.38 -18.64 -16.44
C LEU A 96 -2.45 -19.04 -17.59
N GLN A 97 -1.72 -20.15 -17.43
CA GLN A 97 -0.80 -20.68 -18.45
C GLN A 97 -1.15 -22.11 -18.88
N SER A 98 -2.10 -22.77 -18.20
CA SER A 98 -2.57 -24.12 -18.55
C SER A 98 -1.42 -25.13 -18.71
N GLU A 99 -0.55 -25.20 -17.70
CA GLU A 99 0.58 -26.12 -17.66
C GLU A 99 0.09 -27.57 -17.81
N ARG A 100 0.71 -28.35 -18.71
CA ARG A 100 0.21 -29.69 -19.06
C ARG A 100 0.37 -30.70 -17.93
N GLN A 101 1.50 -30.65 -17.24
CA GLN A 101 1.88 -31.58 -16.18
C GLN A 101 2.64 -30.79 -15.09
N PRO A 102 1.93 -29.97 -14.30
CA PRO A 102 2.53 -29.19 -13.23
C PRO A 102 3.13 -30.12 -12.17
N ALA A 103 4.26 -29.73 -11.60
CA ALA A 103 4.79 -30.37 -10.40
C ALA A 103 3.86 -30.15 -9.20
N ASN A 104 4.04 -30.93 -8.13
CA ASN A 104 3.30 -30.74 -6.90
C ASN A 104 3.66 -29.39 -6.26
N PHE A 105 2.68 -28.48 -6.20
CA PHE A 105 2.87 -27.13 -5.71
C PHE A 105 3.46 -27.08 -4.29
N SER A 106 2.96 -27.90 -3.36
CA SER A 106 3.43 -27.89 -1.97
C SER A 106 4.88 -28.36 -1.85
N GLU A 107 5.29 -29.34 -2.66
CA GLU A 107 6.67 -29.83 -2.69
C GLU A 107 7.62 -28.76 -3.26
N VAL A 108 7.20 -28.09 -4.35
CA VAL A 108 7.98 -27.02 -4.97
C VAL A 108 8.13 -25.82 -4.04
N VAL A 109 7.08 -25.44 -3.31
CA VAL A 109 7.13 -24.35 -2.33
C VAL A 109 8.06 -24.68 -1.15
N GLU A 110 8.03 -25.91 -0.65
CA GLU A 110 8.93 -26.33 0.43
C GLU A 110 10.40 -26.30 -0.03
N GLU A 111 10.68 -26.76 -1.25
CA GLU A 111 12.02 -26.67 -1.85
C GLU A 111 12.45 -25.21 -2.08
N LEU A 112 11.54 -24.36 -2.56
CA LEU A 112 11.80 -22.94 -2.81
C LEU A 112 12.32 -22.24 -1.55
N PHE A 113 11.65 -22.41 -0.42
CA PHE A 113 12.03 -21.79 0.85
C PHE A 113 13.21 -22.46 1.56
N GLN A 114 13.81 -23.49 0.98
CA GLN A 114 15.15 -23.96 1.37
C GLN A 114 16.26 -23.15 0.68
N VAL A 115 15.94 -22.50 -0.46
CA VAL A 115 16.88 -21.72 -1.28
C VAL A 115 16.78 -20.22 -1.01
N ILE A 116 15.55 -19.70 -0.84
CA ILE A 116 15.29 -18.27 -0.62
C ILE A 116 14.74 -18.00 0.79
N PRO A 117 14.97 -16.80 1.36
CA PRO A 117 14.42 -16.46 2.67
C PRO A 117 12.89 -16.38 2.64
N ASP A 118 12.25 -16.81 3.73
CA ASP A 118 10.79 -16.81 3.93
C ASP A 118 10.30 -15.75 4.94
N GLY A 119 11.18 -14.79 5.27
CA GLY A 119 10.87 -13.71 6.21
C GLY A 119 9.80 -12.75 5.70
N VAL A 120 8.95 -12.29 6.61
CA VAL A 120 7.97 -11.24 6.31
C VAL A 120 8.71 -9.91 6.11
N LEU A 121 8.63 -9.36 4.89
CA LEU A 121 9.25 -8.09 4.52
C LEU A 121 8.21 -6.98 4.35
N TYR A 122 8.68 -5.73 4.48
CA TYR A 122 7.93 -4.51 4.16
C TYR A 122 6.65 -4.25 4.99
N VAL A 123 6.54 -4.85 6.17
CA VAL A 123 5.43 -4.66 7.15
C VAL A 123 5.70 -3.55 8.17
N ASP A 124 6.66 -2.68 7.90
CA ASP A 124 7.12 -1.61 8.80
C ASP A 124 6.41 -0.27 8.55
N ALA A 125 5.21 -0.31 7.98
CA ALA A 125 4.35 0.87 7.90
C ALA A 125 3.98 1.31 9.32
N SER A 126 4.34 2.53 9.68
CA SER A 126 4.02 3.09 10.99
C SER A 126 3.81 4.59 10.90
N PRO A 127 3.10 5.19 11.87
CA PRO A 127 2.90 6.64 11.90
C PRO A 127 4.20 7.47 12.04
N GLU A 128 5.32 6.83 12.36
CA GLU A 128 6.65 7.43 12.47
C GLU A 128 7.46 7.36 11.16
N ARG A 129 7.00 6.59 10.17
CA ARG A 129 7.75 6.35 8.93
C ARG A 129 6.95 6.83 7.71
N CYS A 130 7.64 7.53 6.82
CA CYS A 130 7.19 7.77 5.45
C CYS A 130 8.08 6.98 4.51
N ARG A 131 7.48 6.10 3.69
CA ARG A 131 8.17 5.41 2.60
C ARG A 131 7.62 5.94 1.29
N SER A 132 8.51 6.48 0.47
CA SER A 132 8.23 6.92 -0.89
C SER A 132 8.66 5.84 -1.89
N CYS A 133 7.83 5.62 -2.91
CA CYS A 133 8.07 4.61 -3.94
C CYS A 133 7.94 5.22 -5.33
N ALA A 134 8.90 4.93 -6.21
CA ALA A 134 8.77 5.15 -7.65
C ALA A 134 8.51 3.81 -8.34
N VAL A 135 7.39 3.69 -9.06
CA VAL A 135 7.11 2.55 -9.94
C VAL A 135 7.39 2.99 -11.37
N VAL A 136 8.44 2.46 -11.99
CA VAL A 136 8.90 2.87 -13.30
C VAL A 136 8.52 1.83 -14.33
N GLY A 137 7.52 2.15 -15.15
CA GLY A 137 7.13 1.33 -16.29
C GLY A 137 8.03 1.54 -17.52
N ASN A 138 7.67 0.89 -18.63
CA ASN A 138 8.54 0.78 -19.82
C ASN A 138 8.05 1.64 -21.01
N SER A 139 7.19 2.62 -20.75
CA SER A 139 6.59 3.45 -21.79
C SER A 139 7.61 4.41 -22.40
N GLY A 140 7.53 4.60 -23.73
CA GLY A 140 8.35 5.57 -24.45
C GLY A 140 8.11 7.03 -24.06
N ASN A 141 7.04 7.33 -23.31
CA ASN A 141 6.78 8.67 -22.79
C ASN A 141 7.85 9.17 -21.80
N LEU A 142 8.67 8.26 -21.25
CA LEU A 142 9.79 8.60 -20.38
C LEU A 142 10.94 9.25 -21.14
N LYS A 143 11.04 9.06 -22.47
CA LYS A 143 12.13 9.64 -23.26
C LYS A 143 12.09 11.17 -23.21
N ARG A 144 13.21 11.78 -22.83
CA ARG A 144 13.40 13.23 -22.60
C ARG A 144 12.50 13.82 -21.52
N SER A 145 11.97 13.00 -20.62
CA SER A 145 11.15 13.44 -19.49
C SER A 145 11.98 14.10 -18.38
N ARG A 146 13.26 13.73 -18.27
CA ARG A 146 14.17 14.18 -17.20
C ARG A 146 13.70 13.83 -15.79
N TYR A 147 12.92 12.77 -15.63
CA TYR A 147 12.42 12.33 -14.32
C TYR A 147 13.46 11.61 -13.47
N GLY A 148 14.66 11.31 -13.99
CA GLY A 148 15.62 10.44 -13.34
C GLY A 148 16.00 10.89 -11.92
N GLY A 149 16.23 12.20 -11.72
CA GLY A 149 16.52 12.74 -10.39
C GLY A 149 15.35 12.64 -9.41
N LEU A 150 14.10 12.73 -9.88
CA LEU A 150 12.91 12.57 -9.04
C LEU A 150 12.70 11.09 -8.67
N ILE A 151 12.92 10.19 -9.62
CA ILE A 151 12.83 8.74 -9.41
C ILE A 151 13.88 8.30 -8.38
N ASP A 152 15.14 8.71 -8.57
CA ASP A 152 16.26 8.35 -7.69
C ASP A 152 16.17 8.95 -6.28
N ALA A 153 15.26 9.90 -6.04
CA ALA A 153 14.99 10.47 -4.72
C ALA A 153 14.05 9.61 -3.86
N CYS A 154 13.37 8.61 -4.43
CA CYS A 154 12.49 7.72 -3.68
C CYS A 154 13.27 6.69 -2.84
N ASP A 155 12.64 6.20 -1.76
CA ASP A 155 13.19 5.14 -0.92
C ASP A 155 13.25 3.82 -1.70
N PHE A 156 12.13 3.44 -2.32
CA PHE A 156 12.01 2.26 -3.16
C PHE A 156 11.81 2.64 -4.62
N ILE A 157 12.50 1.93 -5.51
CA ILE A 157 12.41 2.11 -6.96
C ILE A 157 12.17 0.74 -7.55
N ILE A 158 10.95 0.55 -8.04
CA ILE A 158 10.44 -0.71 -8.58
C ILE A 158 10.45 -0.62 -10.10
N ARG A 159 11.23 -1.49 -10.74
CA ARG A 159 11.30 -1.64 -12.20
C ARG A 159 10.79 -3.01 -12.61
N MET A 160 10.59 -3.20 -13.91
CA MET A 160 10.03 -4.45 -14.43
C MET A 160 10.52 -4.79 -15.83
N ASN A 161 10.56 -6.09 -16.12
CA ASN A 161 10.94 -6.66 -17.41
C ASN A 161 12.38 -6.28 -17.83
N GLN A 162 12.62 -6.08 -19.13
CA GLN A 162 13.95 -5.88 -19.71
C GLN A 162 14.29 -4.40 -19.99
N ALA A 163 13.62 -3.45 -19.34
CA ALA A 163 13.87 -2.03 -19.61
C ALA A 163 15.22 -1.58 -19.04
N PRO A 164 16.13 -1.05 -19.88
CA PRO A 164 17.45 -0.63 -19.43
C PRO A 164 17.38 0.73 -18.74
N THR A 165 18.27 0.94 -17.75
CA THR A 165 18.59 2.26 -17.20
C THR A 165 19.78 2.89 -17.92
N SER A 166 20.74 2.06 -18.36
CA SER A 166 21.97 2.53 -19.00
C SER A 166 21.70 3.29 -20.30
N GLY A 167 22.20 4.52 -20.40
CA GLY A 167 21.97 5.43 -21.52
C GLY A 167 20.63 6.19 -21.45
N PHE A 168 19.83 5.98 -20.40
CA PHE A 168 18.54 6.64 -20.17
C PHE A 168 18.45 7.28 -18.77
N GLU A 169 19.56 7.39 -18.04
CA GLU A 169 19.62 7.75 -16.63
C GLU A 169 18.99 9.12 -16.33
N GLU A 170 19.16 10.09 -17.24
CA GLU A 170 18.54 11.42 -17.11
C GLU A 170 17.00 11.31 -17.03
N ASP A 171 16.42 10.37 -17.76
CA ASP A 171 14.98 10.17 -17.87
C ASP A 171 14.43 9.21 -16.82
N VAL A 172 15.12 8.10 -16.57
CA VAL A 172 14.58 6.98 -15.78
C VAL A 172 15.31 6.73 -14.48
N GLY A 173 16.39 7.45 -14.20
CA GLY A 173 17.20 7.27 -12.99
C GLY A 173 18.23 6.15 -13.12
N THR A 174 19.09 6.05 -12.11
CA THR A 174 20.22 5.11 -12.03
C THR A 174 19.96 3.98 -11.05
N ARG A 175 19.10 4.19 -10.06
CA ARG A 175 18.90 3.27 -8.95
C ARG A 175 17.74 2.32 -9.23
N THR A 176 17.86 1.11 -8.71
CA THR A 176 16.78 0.11 -8.63
C THR A 176 16.88 -0.53 -7.27
N THR A 177 15.77 -0.70 -6.56
CA THR A 177 15.75 -1.44 -5.29
C THR A 177 15.03 -2.76 -5.43
N HIS A 178 14.01 -2.81 -6.30
CA HIS A 178 13.25 -4.00 -6.60
C HIS A 178 13.06 -4.12 -8.10
N HIS A 179 13.24 -5.34 -8.61
CA HIS A 179 12.99 -5.63 -10.01
C HIS A 179 11.99 -6.78 -10.14
N VAL A 180 10.86 -6.47 -10.76
CA VAL A 180 9.77 -7.40 -10.99
C VAL A 180 10.03 -8.15 -12.29
N MET A 181 10.14 -9.47 -12.21
CA MET A 181 10.31 -10.31 -13.40
C MET A 181 9.66 -11.67 -13.24
N TYR A 182 9.51 -12.32 -14.37
CA TYR A 182 9.14 -13.73 -14.54
C TYR A 182 10.15 -14.32 -15.53
N PRO A 183 10.31 -15.65 -15.59
CA PRO A 183 11.42 -16.26 -16.32
C PRO A 183 11.61 -15.69 -17.72
N GLU A 184 10.53 -15.60 -18.53
CA GLU A 184 10.54 -15.17 -19.95
C GLU A 184 10.89 -13.70 -20.16
N SER A 185 11.05 -12.95 -19.08
CA SER A 185 11.40 -11.54 -19.08
C SER A 185 12.52 -11.22 -18.10
N ALA A 186 13.30 -12.24 -17.71
CA ALA A 186 14.38 -12.09 -16.74
C ALA A 186 15.59 -11.35 -17.33
N ILE A 187 16.32 -10.68 -16.45
CA ILE A 187 17.62 -10.04 -16.72
C ILE A 187 18.57 -10.33 -15.56
N ASP A 188 19.87 -10.18 -15.80
CA ASP A 188 20.84 -10.18 -14.71
C ASP A 188 20.66 -8.92 -13.85
N LEU A 189 20.60 -9.11 -12.54
CA LEU A 189 20.47 -8.04 -11.55
C LEU A 189 21.80 -7.78 -10.85
N ASP A 190 22.02 -6.53 -10.45
CA ASP A 190 23.13 -6.19 -9.56
C ASP A 190 22.91 -6.75 -8.14
N ASN A 191 23.96 -6.72 -7.32
CA ASN A 191 23.93 -7.26 -5.96
C ASN A 191 23.16 -6.41 -4.93
N THR A 192 22.63 -5.25 -5.33
CA THR A 192 21.83 -4.36 -4.47
C THR A 192 20.34 -4.40 -4.76
N THR A 193 19.95 -5.08 -5.85
CA THR A 193 18.57 -5.15 -6.31
C THR A 193 17.90 -6.44 -5.85
N SER A 194 16.74 -6.30 -5.19
CA SER A 194 15.89 -7.43 -4.81
C SER A 194 15.06 -7.91 -5.99
N LEU A 195 15.13 -9.20 -6.31
CA LEU A 195 14.22 -9.85 -7.25
C LEU A 195 12.83 -10.00 -6.63
N VAL A 196 11.79 -9.51 -7.33
CA VAL A 196 10.39 -9.83 -7.07
C VAL A 196 9.87 -10.72 -8.20
N LEU A 197 9.82 -12.03 -7.95
CA LEU A 197 9.31 -13.00 -8.93
C LEU A 197 7.78 -12.91 -9.01
N ILE A 198 7.23 -12.88 -10.24
CA ILE A 198 5.81 -13.09 -10.50
C ILE A 198 5.61 -14.48 -11.13
N PRO A 199 5.22 -15.50 -10.34
CA PRO A 199 5.01 -16.84 -10.86
C PRO A 199 3.63 -16.96 -11.51
N PHE A 200 3.58 -17.22 -12.82
CA PHE A 200 2.35 -17.47 -13.58
C PHE A 200 2.05 -18.97 -13.75
N LYS A 201 3.01 -19.85 -13.41
CA LYS A 201 2.91 -21.32 -13.43
C LYS A 201 3.89 -21.94 -12.44
N THR A 202 3.72 -23.23 -12.11
CA THR A 202 4.57 -23.94 -11.15
C THR A 202 6.03 -23.98 -11.61
N LEU A 203 6.25 -24.13 -12.93
CA LEU A 203 7.58 -24.07 -13.51
C LEU A 203 8.34 -22.77 -13.21
N ASP A 204 7.66 -21.64 -13.00
CA ASP A 204 8.34 -20.37 -12.70
C ASP A 204 9.00 -20.39 -11.31
N LEU A 205 8.39 -21.09 -10.35
CA LEU A 205 8.97 -21.32 -9.03
C LEU A 205 10.18 -22.26 -9.12
N GLN A 206 10.04 -23.35 -9.90
CA GLN A 206 11.13 -24.29 -10.15
C GLN A 206 12.31 -23.61 -10.87
N TRP A 207 12.02 -22.65 -11.76
CA TRP A 207 13.05 -21.87 -12.45
C TRP A 207 13.90 -21.07 -11.48
N VAL A 208 13.32 -20.41 -10.46
CA VAL A 208 14.12 -19.68 -9.46
C VAL A 208 15.01 -20.62 -8.66
N ILE A 209 14.49 -21.78 -8.23
CA ILE A 209 15.28 -22.81 -7.55
C ILE A 209 16.46 -23.20 -8.45
N SER A 210 16.21 -23.50 -9.71
CA SER A 210 17.23 -23.93 -10.66
C SER A 210 18.25 -22.82 -10.93
N ALA A 211 17.82 -21.59 -11.19
CA ALA A 211 18.68 -20.45 -11.50
C ALA A 211 19.65 -20.12 -10.34
N LEU A 212 19.23 -20.34 -9.09
CA LEU A 212 20.06 -20.10 -7.91
C LEU A 212 20.93 -21.31 -7.49
N THR A 213 20.74 -22.48 -8.11
CA THR A 213 21.43 -23.72 -7.69
C THR A 213 22.12 -24.45 -8.85
N THR A 214 21.34 -25.06 -9.76
CA THR A 214 21.80 -26.05 -10.75
C THR A 214 21.93 -25.52 -12.16
N GLY A 215 21.20 -24.46 -12.51
CA GLY A 215 21.10 -23.92 -13.87
C GLY A 215 20.48 -24.89 -14.89
N ALA A 216 19.75 -25.92 -14.45
CA ALA A 216 19.19 -26.96 -15.31
C ALA A 216 17.97 -26.50 -16.12
N ILE A 217 17.20 -25.53 -15.62
CA ILE A 217 16.06 -24.94 -16.32
C ILE A 217 16.54 -23.68 -17.04
N THR A 218 16.89 -23.83 -18.32
CA THR A 218 17.20 -22.71 -19.23
C THR A 218 16.00 -22.41 -20.11
N GLN A 219 15.83 -21.14 -20.46
CA GLN A 219 14.81 -20.70 -21.41
C GLN A 219 15.13 -21.08 -22.85
#